data_AF-A0A0J0V9P1-F1
#
_entry.id   AF-A0A0J0V9P1-F1
#
_cell.length_a   1.000
_cell.length_b   1.000
_cell.length_c   1.000
_cell.angle_alpha   90.00
_cell.angle_beta   90.00
_cell.angle_gamma   90.00
#
_symmetry.space_group_name_H-M   'P 1'
#
loop_
_entity.id
_entity.type
_entity.pdbx_description
1 polymer ?
#
loop_
_entity_poly.entity_id
_entity_poly.type
_entity_poly.pdbx_seq_one_letter_code
_entity_poly.pdbx_strand_id
1 'polypeptide(L)'
;MFQHASDVRSFVRLYPVVAALLLVHIAAWLLFSLSLTALEPIWQYAVGTNGAIRHGECWRLVSPIVLHRDFHHMAANSLSLWLFGPWLERALGKRKFLFLYIGGGIGANVATLFLLPPLYTHVGASGA
;
A
#
# COMPACT_ATOMS: atom_id res chain seq x y z
N MET A 1 -15.52 -16.64 -18.76
CA MET A 1 -16.61 -15.67 -18.54
C MET A 1 -16.23 -14.80 -17.35
N PHE A 2 -15.76 -13.57 -17.60
CA PHE A 2 -15.45 -12.62 -16.53
C PHE A 2 -16.76 -12.28 -15.83
N GLN A 3 -16.91 -12.69 -14.57
CA GLN A 3 -18.03 -12.21 -13.76
C GLN A 3 -17.74 -10.75 -13.45
N HIS A 4 -18.34 -9.84 -14.22
CA HIS A 4 -18.39 -8.44 -13.87
C HIS A 4 -19.13 -8.36 -12.53
N ALA A 5 -18.47 -7.89 -11.48
CA ALA A 5 -19.18 -7.52 -10.27
C ALA A 5 -20.11 -6.37 -10.66
N SER A 6 -21.41 -6.66 -10.73
CA SER A 6 -22.46 -5.69 -11.07
C SER A 6 -22.70 -4.67 -9.97
N ASP A 7 -22.20 -4.95 -8.76
CA ASP A 7 -22.38 -4.14 -7.57
C ASP A 7 -21.22 -4.35 -6.57
N VAL A 8 -21.13 -3.46 -5.59
CA VAL A 8 -20.07 -3.44 -4.57
C VAL A 8 -20.07 -4.70 -3.70
N ARG A 9 -21.24 -5.26 -3.35
CA ARG A 9 -21.32 -6.46 -2.50
C ARG A 9 -20.75 -7.67 -3.23
N SER A 10 -21.08 -7.79 -4.51
CA SER A 10 -20.54 -8.81 -5.41
C SER A 10 -19.03 -8.66 -5.54
N PHE A 11 -18.51 -7.43 -5.66
CA PHE A 11 -17.06 -7.18 -5.71
C PHE A 11 -16.35 -7.62 -4.43
N VAL A 12 -16.84 -7.19 -3.26
CA VAL A 12 -16.25 -7.54 -1.94
C VAL A 12 -16.27 -9.06 -1.72
N ARG A 13 -17.35 -9.74 -2.14
CA ARG A 13 -17.46 -11.20 -2.01
C ARG A 13 -16.46 -11.94 -2.91
N LEU A 14 -16.27 -11.46 -4.14
CA LEU A 14 -15.40 -12.11 -5.13
C LEU A 14 -13.92 -11.79 -4.92
N TYR A 15 -13.59 -10.56 -4.51
CA TYR A 15 -12.23 -10.03 -4.37
C TYR A 15 -12.01 -9.38 -2.99
N PRO A 16 -12.16 -10.15 -1.89
CA PRO A 16 -12.11 -9.59 -0.55
C PRO A 16 -10.75 -9.00 -0.16
N VAL A 17 -9.63 -9.53 -0.68
CA VAL A 17 -8.30 -8.98 -0.36
C VAL A 17 -8.12 -7.64 -1.06
N VAL A 18 -8.46 -7.55 -2.34
CA VAL A 18 -8.43 -6.28 -3.08
C VAL A 18 -9.32 -5.24 -2.41
N ALA A 19 -10.55 -5.60 -2.07
CA ALA A 19 -11.47 -4.70 -1.39
C ALA A 19 -10.93 -4.21 -0.04
N ALA A 20 -10.33 -5.10 0.75
CA ALA A 20 -9.72 -4.73 2.03
C ALA A 20 -8.53 -3.77 1.85
N LEU A 21 -7.65 -4.03 0.87
CA LEU A 21 -6.52 -3.15 0.58
C LEU A 21 -6.95 -1.77 0.10
N LEU A 22 -7.97 -1.70 -0.76
CA LEU A 22 -8.57 -0.43 -1.19
C LEU A 22 -9.14 0.35 0.00
N LEU A 23 -9.86 -0.33 0.89
CA LEU A 23 -10.37 0.28 2.11
C LEU A 23 -9.23 0.80 2.99
N VAL A 24 -8.14 0.04 3.14
CA VAL A 24 -6.96 0.46 3.91
C VAL A 24 -6.30 1.69 3.29
N HIS A 25 -6.15 1.76 1.97
CA HIS A 25 -5.63 2.96 1.30
C HIS A 25 -6.46 4.20 1.60
N ILE A 26 -7.78 4.08 1.45
CA ILE A 26 -8.72 5.19 1.67
C ILE A 26 -8.72 5.59 3.15
N ALA A 27 -8.79 4.63 4.08
CA ALA A 27 -8.82 4.89 5.51
C ALA A 27 -7.51 5.50 6.02
N ALA A 28 -6.36 4.98 5.59
CA ALA A 28 -5.06 5.54 5.97
C ALA A 28 -4.88 6.95 5.42
N TRP A 29 -5.23 7.18 4.14
CA TRP A 29 -5.16 8.51 3.56
C TRP A 29 -6.10 9.49 4.27
N LEU A 30 -7.35 9.11 4.53
CA LEU A 30 -8.30 9.93 5.29
C LEU A 30 -7.73 10.29 6.65
N LEU A 31 -7.25 9.32 7.43
CA LEU A 31 -6.69 9.54 8.76
C LEU A 31 -5.58 10.59 8.75
N PHE A 32 -4.59 10.45 7.87
CA PHE A 32 -3.46 11.39 7.81
C PHE A 32 -3.78 12.71 7.09
N SER A 33 -4.86 12.76 6.28
CA SER A 33 -5.31 14.00 5.63
C SER A 33 -5.97 15.01 6.58
N LEU A 34 -6.43 14.56 7.76
CA LEU A 34 -7.11 15.41 8.74
C LEU A 34 -6.20 16.49 9.36
N SER A 35 -4.91 16.51 9.01
CA SER A 35 -3.91 17.50 9.44
C SER A 35 -3.90 17.70 10.97
N LEU A 36 -4.19 16.65 11.73
CA LEU A 36 -4.20 16.69 13.18
C LEU A 36 -2.76 16.66 13.68
N THR A 37 -2.35 17.65 14.47
CA THR A 37 -0.99 17.74 15.03
C THR A 37 -0.54 16.47 15.76
N ALA A 38 -1.49 15.77 16.40
CA ALA A 38 -1.23 14.51 17.10
C ALA A 38 -0.81 13.34 16.17
N LEU A 39 -1.14 13.40 14.88
CA LEU A 39 -0.82 12.36 13.89
C LEU A 39 0.52 12.59 13.20
N GLU A 40 1.06 13.82 13.23
CA GLU A 40 2.32 14.16 12.57
C GLU A 40 3.49 13.27 13.04
N PRO A 41 3.71 13.02 14.35
CA PRO A 41 4.79 12.14 14.79
C PRO A 41 4.60 10.70 14.31
N ILE A 42 3.35 10.24 14.22
CA ILE A 42 3.01 8.89 13.75
C ILE A 42 3.33 8.76 12.27
N TRP A 43 2.97 9.76 11.47
CA TRP A 43 3.32 9.83 10.05
C TRP A 43 4.84 9.76 9.87
N GLN A 44 5.60 10.63 10.57
CA GLN A 44 7.06 10.65 10.51
C GLN A 44 7.70 9.33 10.94
N TYR A 45 7.09 8.61 11.88
CA TYR A 45 7.56 7.30 12.33
C TYR A 45 7.23 6.15 11.35
N ALA A 46 6.20 6.33 10.53
CA ALA A 46 5.69 5.31 9.62
C ALA A 46 6.17 5.47 8.16
N VAL A 47 6.59 6.67 7.75
CA VAL A 47 7.19 6.91 6.42
C VAL A 47 8.46 6.08 6.24
N GLY A 48 8.70 5.61 5.01
CA GLY A 48 9.89 4.86 4.68
C GLY A 48 11.07 5.80 4.65
N THR A 49 12.09 5.57 5.48
CA THR A 49 13.30 6.41 5.53
C THR A 49 14.52 5.50 5.51
N ASN A 50 15.31 5.55 4.44
CA ASN A 50 16.43 4.63 4.23
C ASN A 50 17.44 4.66 5.39
N GLY A 51 17.78 5.86 5.87
CA GLY A 51 18.67 6.05 7.01
C GLY A 51 18.15 5.36 8.26
N ALA A 52 16.87 5.57 8.63
CA ALA A 52 16.25 4.96 9.80
C ALA A 52 16.21 3.42 9.69
N ILE A 53 15.90 2.90 8.50
CA ILE A 53 15.94 1.44 8.24
C ILE A 53 17.35 0.89 8.50
N ARG A 54 18.40 1.59 8.07
CA ARG A 54 19.80 1.19 8.35
C ARG A 54 20.16 1.23 9.84
N HIS A 55 19.44 2.02 10.64
CA HIS A 55 19.61 2.10 12.09
C HIS A 55 18.70 1.12 12.86
N GLY A 56 18.03 0.19 12.17
CA GLY A 56 17.25 -0.88 12.80
C GLY A 56 15.73 -0.68 12.80
N GLU A 57 15.22 0.39 12.19
CA GLU A 57 13.77 0.65 12.11
C GLU A 57 13.09 -0.17 10.99
N CYS A 58 13.18 -1.50 11.07
CA CYS A 58 12.78 -2.41 9.99
C CYS A 58 11.28 -2.38 9.65
N TRP A 59 10.40 -1.92 10.57
CA TRP A 59 8.97 -1.75 10.27
C TRP A 59 8.73 -0.77 9.12
N ARG A 60 9.66 0.16 8.89
CA ARG A 60 9.64 1.10 7.75
C ARG A 60 9.81 0.45 6.39
N LEU A 61 10.08 -0.85 6.31
CA LEU A 61 9.99 -1.62 5.06
C LEU A 61 8.54 -1.98 4.72
N VAL A 62 7.63 -1.97 5.70
CA VAL A 62 6.24 -2.43 5.55
C VAL A 62 5.27 -1.27 5.68
N SER A 63 5.42 -0.42 6.70
CA SER A 63 4.50 0.69 6.96
C SER A 63 4.24 1.63 5.78
N PRO A 64 5.21 1.94 4.89
CA PRO A 64 4.98 2.91 3.82
C PRO A 64 4.05 2.39 2.72
N ILE A 65 3.86 1.07 2.61
CA ILE A 65 3.08 0.41 1.55
C ILE A 65 1.63 0.93 1.54
N VAL A 66 1.07 1.31 2.70
CA VAL A 66 -0.32 1.78 2.82
C VAL A 66 -0.45 3.30 2.94
N LEU A 67 0.68 4.01 3.10
CA LEU A 67 0.70 5.45 3.27
C LEU A 67 0.68 6.16 1.92
N HIS A 68 0.00 7.31 1.83
CA HIS A 68 -0.06 8.10 0.62
C HIS A 68 0.02 9.57 0.96
N ARG A 69 0.93 10.30 0.30
CA ARG A 69 1.22 11.71 0.60
C ARG A 69 0.12 12.68 0.17
N ASP A 70 -0.65 12.31 -0.84
CA ASP A 70 -1.68 13.16 -1.44
C ASP A 70 -2.81 12.31 -2.08
N PHE A 71 -3.93 12.96 -2.37
CA PHE A 71 -5.11 12.29 -2.93
C PHE A 71 -4.82 11.61 -4.27
N HIS A 72 -4.09 12.28 -5.16
CA HIS A 72 -3.82 11.75 -6.50
C HIS A 72 -2.91 10.52 -6.43
N HIS A 73 -1.94 10.52 -5.53
CA HIS A 73 -1.08 9.37 -5.28
C HIS A 73 -1.88 8.17 -4.75
N MET A 74 -2.77 8.39 -3.78
CA MET A 74 -3.68 7.35 -3.27
C MET A 74 -4.61 6.82 -4.36
N ALA A 75 -5.22 7.72 -5.13
CA ALA A 75 -6.14 7.38 -6.20
C ALA A 75 -5.45 6.57 -7.30
N ALA A 76 -4.23 6.93 -7.71
CA ALA A 76 -3.48 6.21 -8.73
C ALA A 76 -3.13 4.77 -8.31
N ASN A 77 -2.61 4.58 -7.09
CA ASN A 77 -2.30 3.24 -6.58
C ASN A 77 -3.57 2.40 -6.39
N SER A 78 -4.64 3.00 -5.88
CA SER A 78 -5.93 2.33 -5.69
C SER A 78 -6.59 1.97 -7.02
N LEU A 79 -6.48 2.82 -8.04
CA LEU A 79 -6.96 2.53 -9.39
C LEU A 79 -6.19 1.35 -10.01
N SER A 80 -4.86 1.34 -9.90
CA SER A 80 -4.04 0.21 -10.36
C SER A 80 -4.46 -1.10 -9.67
N LEU A 81 -4.58 -1.06 -8.34
CA LEU A 81 -5.04 -2.21 -7.55
C LEU A 81 -6.45 -2.66 -7.91
N TRP A 82 -7.38 -1.73 -8.17
CA TRP A 82 -8.74 -2.06 -8.58
C TRP A 82 -8.81 -2.68 -9.99
N LEU A 83 -7.95 -2.24 -10.91
CA LEU A 83 -7.90 -2.77 -12.28
C LEU A 83 -7.24 -4.16 -12.35
N PHE A 84 -6.09 -4.34 -11.70
CA PHE A 84 -5.29 -5.56 -11.84
C PHE A 84 -5.49 -6.56 -10.69
N GLY A 85 -5.76 -6.06 -9.50
CA GLY A 85 -5.91 -6.86 -8.28
C GLY A 85 -6.96 -7.96 -8.38
N PRO A 86 -8.19 -7.72 -8.88
CA PRO A 86 -9.22 -8.76 -8.96
C PRO A 86 -8.79 -9.96 -9.81
N TRP A 87 -8.10 -9.69 -10.92
CA TRP A 87 -7.56 -10.73 -11.79
C TRP A 87 -6.46 -11.52 -11.08
N LEU A 88 -5.51 -10.83 -10.42
CA LEU A 88 -4.44 -11.47 -9.65
C LEU A 88 -4.96 -12.28 -8.45
N GLU A 89 -5.91 -11.74 -7.68
CA GLU A 89 -6.51 -12.42 -6.53
C GLU A 89 -7.23 -13.71 -6.97
N ARG A 90 -7.91 -13.68 -8.13
CA ARG A 90 -8.57 -14.85 -8.69
C ARG A 90 -7.58 -15.88 -9.25
N ALA A 91 -6.53 -15.42 -9.93
CA ALA A 91 -5.52 -16.30 -10.55
C ALA A 91 -4.62 -16.98 -9.52
N LEU A 92 -4.20 -16.24 -8.48
CA LEU A 92 -3.26 -16.72 -7.46
C LEU A 92 -3.96 -17.27 -6.22
N GLY A 93 -5.20 -16.85 -5.98
CA GLY A 93 -5.89 -17.03 -4.72
C GLY A 93 -5.47 -15.99 -3.67
N LYS A 94 -6.37 -15.76 -2.71
CA LYS A 94 -6.29 -14.70 -1.68
C LYS A 94 -4.94 -14.59 -0.98
N ARG A 95 -4.42 -15.71 -0.46
CA ARG A 95 -3.18 -15.73 0.34
C ARG A 95 -1.96 -15.38 -0.50
N LYS A 96 -1.82 -15.99 -1.68
CA LYS A 96 -0.68 -15.77 -2.58
C LYS A 96 -0.69 -14.34 -3.14
N PHE A 97 -1.88 -13.84 -3.47
CA PHE A 97 -2.02 -12.43 -3.87
C PHE A 97 -1.62 -11.47 -2.75
N LEU A 98 -2.05 -11.70 -1.51
CA LEU A 98 -1.64 -10.87 -0.38
C LEU A 98 -0.12 -10.91 -0.16
N PHE A 99 0.50 -12.09 -0.24
CA PHE A 99 1.96 -12.22 -0.15
C PHE A 99 2.68 -11.53 -1.30
N LEU A 100 2.14 -11.61 -2.52
CA LEU A 100 2.70 -10.91 -3.67
C LEU A 100 2.64 -9.39 -3.46
N TYR A 101 1.50 -8.87 -3.02
CA TYR A 101 1.30 -7.44 -2.79
C TYR A 101 2.25 -6.91 -1.69
N ILE A 102 2.23 -7.53 -0.51
CA ILE A 102 3.09 -7.11 0.60
C ILE A 102 4.58 -7.37 0.27
N GLY A 103 4.89 -8.51 -0.32
CA GLY A 103 6.25 -8.88 -0.71
C GLY A 103 6.83 -7.99 -1.81
N GLY A 104 6.02 -7.59 -2.79
CA GLY A 104 6.38 -6.62 -3.82
C GLY A 104 6.69 -5.26 -3.22
N GLY A 105 5.80 -4.74 -2.36
CA GLY A 105 6.01 -3.49 -1.65
C GLY A 105 7.28 -3.50 -0.77
N ILE A 106 7.50 -4.57 0.00
CA ILE A 106 8.75 -4.74 0.77
C ILE A 106 9.96 -4.81 -0.17
N GLY A 107 9.88 -5.60 -1.25
CA GLY A 107 10.95 -5.74 -2.22
C GLY A 107 11.34 -4.41 -2.86
N ALA A 108 10.37 -3.56 -3.19
CA ALA A 108 10.59 -2.21 -3.68
C ALA A 108 11.28 -1.33 -2.61
N ASN A 109 10.82 -1.38 -1.36
CA ASN A 109 11.43 -0.61 -0.26
C ASN A 109 12.86 -1.10 0.09
N VAL A 110 13.14 -2.39 -0.10
CA VAL A 110 14.50 -2.94 0.00
C VAL A 110 15.35 -2.45 -1.19
N ALA A 111 14.80 -2.41 -2.40
CA ALA A 111 15.51 -1.88 -3.55
C ALA A 111 15.88 -0.40 -3.35
N THR A 112 14.96 0.43 -2.84
CA THR A 112 15.26 1.83 -2.53
C THR A 112 16.33 1.96 -1.44
N LEU A 113 16.34 1.08 -0.43
CA LEU A 113 17.35 1.05 0.63
C LEU A 113 18.78 0.90 0.09
N PHE A 114 18.96 0.06 -0.94
CA PHE A 114 20.27 -0.19 -1.56
C PHE A 114 20.62 0.80 -2.67
N LEU A 115 19.63 1.27 -3.42
CA LEU A 115 19.84 2.06 -4.63
C LEU A 115 19.81 3.59 -4.37
N LEU A 116 19.20 4.05 -3.28
CA LEU A 116 18.97 5.48 -3.02
C LEU A 116 19.66 5.97 -1.74
N PRO A 117 19.92 7.30 -1.62
CA PRO A 117 20.63 7.87 -0.47
C PRO A 117 19.94 7.63 0.88
N PRO A 118 20.66 7.75 2.01
CA PRO A 118 20.08 7.57 3.35
C PRO A 118 18.93 8.53 3.68
N LEU A 119 18.95 9.75 3.14
CA LEU A 119 17.90 10.75 3.36
C LEU A 119 16.65 10.54 2.49
N TYR A 120 16.65 9.52 1.63
CA TYR A 120 15.51 9.23 0.78
C TYR A 120 14.31 8.77 1.62
N THR A 121 13.18 9.41 1.39
CA THR A 121 11.90 9.05 1.99
C THR A 121 10.90 8.59 0.94
N HIS A 122 10.04 7.64 1.30
CA HIS A 122 9.05 7.06 0.40
C HIS A 122 7.78 6.63 1.13
N VAL A 123 6.68 6.67 0.39
CA VAL A 123 5.35 6.16 0.75
C VAL A 123 4.67 5.65 -0.51
N GLY A 124 3.68 4.79 -0.37
CA GLY A 124 2.81 4.34 -1.45
C GLY A 124 2.99 2.86 -1.79
N ALA A 125 1.97 2.32 -2.43
CA ALA A 125 1.91 0.93 -2.85
C ALA A 125 2.45 0.69 -4.27
N SER A 126 3.09 1.67 -4.93
CA SER A 126 3.42 1.56 -6.36
C SER A 126 4.40 0.44 -6.72
N GLY A 127 5.13 -0.10 -5.73
CA GLY A 127 6.00 -1.27 -5.91
C GLY A 127 5.35 -2.61 -5.59
N ALA A 128 4.11 -2.61 -5.09
CA ALA A 128 3.31 -3.79 -4.76
C ALA A 128 2.47 -4.26 -5.95
#